data_AF-A0A9P3UT36-F1
#
_entry.id   AF-A0A9P3UT36-F1
#
_cell.length_a   1.000
_cell.length_b   1.000
_cell.length_c   1.000
_cell.angle_alpha   90.00
_cell.angle_beta   90.00
_cell.angle_gamma   90.00
#
_symmetry.space_group_name_H-M   'P 1'
#
loop_
_entity.id
_entity.type
_entity.pdbx_description
1 polymer ?
#
loop_
_entity_poly.entity_id
_entity_poly.type
_entity_poly.pdbx_seq_one_letter_code
_entity_poly.pdbx_strand_id
1 'polypeptide(L)'
;MSYVVAGPGALAAAAADLAGIGSAIDASNTGAAQQTAGVPAAAADQVSAVVAAFWGAHAQGYLQISAAMSAVHEQLVQRLAGAAASYADADADAAAPLRDLLS
;
A
#
# COMPACT_ATOMS: atom_id res chain seq x y z
N MET A 1 32.87 -9.06 -6.12
CA MET A 1 31.97 -9.41 -4.99
C MET A 1 31.16 -8.17 -4.67
N SER A 2 29.84 -8.18 -4.89
CA SER A 2 28.97 -7.11 -4.37
C SER A 2 28.57 -7.47 -2.95
N TYR A 3 28.90 -6.62 -1.99
CA TYR A 3 28.36 -6.74 -0.63
C TYR A 3 26.99 -6.06 -0.59
N VAL A 4 26.00 -6.71 0.01
CA VAL A 4 24.70 -6.10 0.33
C VAL A 4 24.72 -5.82 1.82
N VAL A 5 24.49 -4.56 2.19
CA VAL A 5 24.27 -4.15 3.58
C VAL A 5 22.77 -3.91 3.72
N ALA A 6 22.10 -4.73 4.54
CA ALA A 6 20.70 -4.54 4.90
C ALA A 6 20.63 -3.95 6.31
N GLY A 7 19.68 -3.04 6.53
CA GLY A 7 19.33 -2.56 7.87
C GLY A 7 17.96 -3.12 8.26
N PRO A 8 17.87 -4.27 8.95
CA PRO A 8 16.59 -4.92 9.27
C PRO A 8 15.59 -3.98 9.95
N GLY A 9 16.06 -3.19 10.92
CA GLY A 9 15.22 -2.19 11.60
C GLY A 9 14.69 -1.09 10.68
N ALA A 10 15.49 -0.65 9.71
CA ALA A 10 15.05 0.35 8.73
C ALA A 10 14.03 -0.22 7.74
N LEU A 11 14.19 -1.49 7.33
CA LEU A 11 13.22 -2.19 6.50
C LEU A 11 11.88 -2.40 7.22
N ALA A 12 11.93 -2.76 8.52
CA ALA A 12 10.74 -2.89 9.34
C ALA A 12 10.00 -1.55 9.52
N ALA A 13 10.73 -0.46 9.78
CA ALA A 13 10.17 0.88 9.87
C ALA A 13 9.52 1.30 8.53
N ALA A 14 10.22 1.09 7.41
CA ALA A 14 9.67 1.37 6.09
C ALA A 14 8.40 0.55 5.78
N ALA A 15 8.34 -0.71 6.19
CA ALA A 15 7.13 -1.52 6.04
C ALA A 15 5.96 -0.95 6.85
N ALA A 16 6.19 -0.48 8.08
CA ALA A 16 5.17 0.16 8.90
C ALA A 16 4.68 1.48 8.29
N ASP A 17 5.61 2.33 7.80
CA ASP A 17 5.29 3.58 7.12
C ASP A 17 4.45 3.33 5.86
N LEU A 18 4.83 2.35 5.04
CA LEU A 18 4.04 1.97 3.86
C LEU A 18 2.65 1.46 4.26
N ALA A 19 2.52 0.67 5.32
CA ALA A 19 1.22 0.24 5.82
C ALA A 19 0.33 1.45 6.18
N GLY A 20 0.91 2.46 6.84
CA GLY A 20 0.23 3.72 7.15
C GLY A 20 -0.22 4.48 5.89
N ILE A 21 0.64 4.57 4.87
CA ILE A 21 0.31 5.18 3.58
C ILE A 21 -0.85 4.45 2.90
N GLY A 22 -0.81 3.12 2.86
CA GLY A 22 -1.88 2.30 2.28
C GLY A 22 -3.22 2.55 2.97
N SER A 23 -3.23 2.55 4.30
CA SER A 23 -4.43 2.87 5.09
C SER A 23 -4.96 4.29 4.80
N ALA A 24 -4.09 5.28 4.66
CA ALA A 24 -4.51 6.65 4.34
C ALA A 24 -5.14 6.75 2.94
N ILE A 25 -4.58 6.04 1.96
CA ILE A 25 -5.13 5.97 0.60
C ILE A 25 -6.51 5.32 0.60
N ASP A 26 -6.68 4.18 1.30
CA ASP A 26 -7.97 3.49 1.35
C ASP A 26 -9.04 4.30 2.08
N ALA A 27 -8.67 5.01 3.15
CA ALA A 27 -9.57 5.94 3.84
C ALA A 27 -9.99 7.10 2.91
N SER A 28 -9.04 7.66 2.15
CA SER A 28 -9.31 8.73 1.17
C SER A 28 -10.25 8.24 0.06
N ASN A 29 -9.98 7.06 -0.50
CA ASN A 29 -10.82 6.46 -1.55
C ASN A 29 -12.24 6.21 -1.05
N THR A 30 -12.38 5.66 0.16
CA THR A 30 -13.68 5.40 0.78
C THR A 30 -14.45 6.69 1.05
N GLY A 31 -13.76 7.73 1.55
CA GLY A 31 -14.36 9.04 1.82
C GLY A 31 -14.84 9.75 0.57
N ALA A 32 -14.12 9.61 -0.55
CA ALA A 32 -14.45 10.27 -1.81
C ALA A 32 -15.47 9.49 -2.67
N ALA A 33 -15.58 8.16 -2.48
CA ALA A 33 -16.31 7.26 -3.40
C ALA A 33 -17.74 7.72 -3.73
N GLN A 34 -18.52 8.10 -2.71
CA GLN A 34 -19.91 8.53 -2.92
C GLN A 34 -19.99 9.88 -3.65
N GLN A 35 -19.09 10.81 -3.33
CA GLN A 35 -19.09 12.15 -3.90
C GLN A 35 -18.67 12.15 -5.37
N THR A 36 -17.78 11.24 -5.77
CA THR A 36 -17.29 11.13 -7.14
C THR A 36 -18.18 10.25 -8.03
N ALA A 37 -18.80 9.20 -7.48
CA ALA A 37 -19.72 8.34 -8.23
C ALA A 37 -21.15 8.88 -8.31
N GLY A 38 -21.53 9.77 -7.38
CA GLY A 38 -22.89 10.31 -7.24
C GLY A 38 -23.11 11.69 -7.87
N VAL A 39 -22.25 12.12 -8.80
CA VAL A 39 -22.38 13.45 -9.44
C VAL A 39 -23.70 13.53 -10.21
N PRO A 40 -24.64 14.42 -9.83
CA PRO A 40 -25.92 14.53 -10.52
C PRO A 40 -25.78 15.26 -11.87
N ALA A 41 -26.74 15.06 -12.76
CA ALA A 41 -26.86 15.85 -13.98
C ALA A 41 -27.05 17.34 -13.64
N ALA A 42 -26.29 18.21 -14.31
CA ALA A 42 -26.33 19.65 -14.06
C ALA A 42 -27.67 20.30 -14.46
N ALA A 43 -28.32 19.75 -15.49
CA ALA A 43 -29.67 20.10 -15.92
C ALA A 43 -30.40 18.88 -16.49
N ALA A 44 -31.67 19.05 -16.90
CA ALA A 44 -32.53 17.97 -17.39
C ALA A 44 -32.25 17.55 -18.84
N ASP A 45 -31.29 18.17 -19.51
CA ASP A 45 -30.96 17.85 -20.89
C ASP A 45 -30.11 16.58 -21.02
N GLN A 46 -30.08 16.03 -22.24
CA GLN A 46 -29.37 14.78 -22.54
C GLN A 46 -27.85 14.90 -22.36
N VAL A 47 -27.25 16.06 -22.62
CA VAL A 47 -25.81 16.26 -22.47
C VAL A 47 -25.44 16.19 -20.99
N SER A 48 -26.20 16.88 -20.12
CA SER A 48 -26.03 16.81 -18.67
C SER A 48 -26.15 15.39 -18.13
N ALA A 49 -27.11 14.60 -18.63
CA ALA A 49 -27.28 13.20 -18.24
C ALA A 49 -26.10 12.32 -18.66
N VAL A 50 -25.59 12.49 -19.89
CA VAL A 50 -24.43 11.74 -20.39
C VAL A 50 -23.15 12.10 -19.63
N VAL A 51 -22.95 13.37 -19.30
CA VAL A 51 -21.79 13.82 -18.50
C VAL A 51 -21.83 13.25 -17.09
N ALA A 52 -23.00 13.23 -16.43
CA ALA A 52 -23.16 12.59 -15.12
C ALA A 52 -22.84 11.09 -15.17
N ALA A 53 -23.35 10.38 -16.19
CA ALA A 53 -23.08 8.96 -16.39
C ALA A 53 -21.59 8.68 -16.66
N PHE A 54 -20.91 9.54 -17.42
CA PHE A 54 -19.47 9.46 -17.66
C PHE A 54 -18.68 9.53 -16.35
N TRP A 55 -18.98 10.50 -15.47
CA TRP A 55 -18.31 10.63 -14.19
C TRP A 55 -18.57 9.43 -13.27
N GLY A 56 -19.80 8.93 -13.24
CA GLY A 56 -20.15 7.71 -12.50
C GLY A 56 -19.33 6.49 -12.96
N ALA A 57 -19.24 6.28 -14.27
CA ALA A 57 -18.44 5.19 -14.84
C ALA A 57 -16.93 5.37 -14.57
N HIS A 58 -16.44 6.60 -14.67
CA HIS A 58 -15.04 6.92 -14.37
C HIS A 58 -14.70 6.64 -12.89
N ALA A 59 -15.55 7.07 -11.95
CA ALA A 59 -15.37 6.83 -10.53
C ALA A 59 -15.38 5.33 -10.20
N GLN A 60 -16.28 4.55 -10.81
CA GLN A 60 -16.30 3.09 -10.65
C GLN A 60 -15.02 2.43 -11.17
N GLY A 61 -14.53 2.85 -12.33
CA GLY A 61 -13.26 2.36 -12.89
C GLY A 61 -12.08 2.68 -11.98
N TYR A 62 -12.02 3.92 -11.46
CA TYR A 62 -11.00 4.33 -10.50
C TYR A 62 -11.02 3.45 -9.24
N LEU A 63 -12.19 3.24 -8.63
CA LEU A 63 -12.31 2.44 -7.40
C LEU A 63 -11.90 0.98 -7.60
N GLN A 64 -12.19 0.39 -8.76
CA GLN A 64 -11.74 -0.97 -9.11
C GLN A 64 -10.22 -1.05 -9.21
N ILE A 65 -9.58 -0.09 -9.87
CA ILE A 65 -8.12 -0.04 -9.98
C ILE A 65 -7.49 0.20 -8.60
N SER A 66 -8.05 1.13 -7.82
CA SER A 66 -7.57 1.42 -6.46
C SER A 66 -7.64 0.19 -5.55
N ALA A 67 -8.71 -0.62 -5.63
CA ALA A 67 -8.80 -1.86 -4.87
C ALA A 67 -7.73 -2.89 -5.29
N ALA A 68 -7.46 -3.03 -6.60
CA ALA A 68 -6.40 -3.90 -7.08
C ALA A 68 -5.00 -3.42 -6.62
N MET A 69 -4.77 -2.10 -6.63
CA MET A 69 -3.52 -1.51 -6.15
C MET A 69 -3.34 -1.66 -4.64
N SER A 70 -4.41 -1.55 -3.84
CA SER A 70 -4.36 -1.81 -2.40
C SER A 70 -3.90 -3.25 -2.12
N ALA A 71 -4.44 -4.24 -2.83
CA ALA A 71 -3.99 -5.63 -2.70
C ALA A 71 -2.50 -5.84 -3.06
N VAL A 72 -2.01 -5.16 -4.10
CA VAL A 72 -0.58 -5.21 -4.46
C VAL A 72 0.28 -4.55 -3.38
N HIS A 73 -0.18 -3.41 -2.85
CA HIS A 73 0.51 -2.67 -1.79
C HIS A 73 0.60 -3.47 -0.50
N GLU A 74 -0.47 -4.16 -0.09
CA GLU A 74 -0.45 -5.07 1.06
C GLU A 74 0.58 -6.18 0.89
N GLN A 75 0.64 -6.81 -0.28
CA GLN A 75 1.65 -7.84 -0.57
C GLN A 75 3.07 -7.29 -0.53
N LEU A 76 3.27 -6.06 -1.01
CA LEU A 76 4.57 -5.39 -0.93
C LEU A 76 4.99 -5.18 0.54
N VAL A 77 4.09 -4.64 1.37
CA VAL A 77 4.33 -4.42 2.80
C VAL A 77 4.67 -5.74 3.51
N GLN A 78 3.90 -6.80 3.25
CA GLN A 78 4.14 -8.13 3.82
C GLN A 78 5.51 -8.69 3.41
N ARG A 79 5.88 -8.58 2.13
CA ARG A 79 7.19 -9.03 1.64
C ARG A 79 8.33 -8.23 2.25
N LEU A 80 8.18 -6.92 2.40
CA LEU A 80 9.19 -6.05 2.99
C LEU A 80 9.40 -6.37 4.48
N ALA A 81 8.32 -6.56 5.24
CA ALA A 81 8.38 -6.99 6.63
C ALA A 81 9.01 -8.39 6.78
N GLY A 82 8.65 -9.34 5.90
CA GLY A 82 9.25 -10.66 5.86
C GLY A 82 10.75 -10.62 5.58
N ALA A 83 11.18 -9.79 4.61
CA ALA A 83 12.60 -9.59 4.32
C ALA A 83 13.35 -8.97 5.50
N ALA A 84 12.75 -8.01 6.21
CA ALA A 84 13.33 -7.44 7.42
C ALA A 84 13.58 -8.52 8.49
N ALA A 85 12.60 -9.41 8.73
CA ALA A 85 12.76 -10.53 9.66
C ALA A 85 13.88 -11.48 9.21
N SER A 86 13.91 -11.88 7.94
CA SER A 86 14.95 -12.77 7.42
C SER A 86 16.37 -12.21 7.57
N TYR A 87 16.57 -10.91 7.36
CA TYR A 87 17.89 -10.30 7.61
C TYR A 87 18.21 -10.19 9.10
N ALA A 88 17.23 -9.93 9.97
CA ALA A 88 17.45 -9.91 11.41
C ALA A 88 17.85 -11.29 11.95
N ASP A 89 17.23 -12.36 11.46
CA ASP A 89 17.57 -13.74 11.82
C ASP A 89 19.00 -14.08 11.34
N ALA A 90 19.36 -13.70 10.11
CA ALA A 90 20.71 -13.89 9.60
C ALA A 90 21.78 -13.17 10.44
N ASP A 91 21.52 -11.94 10.88
CA ASP A 91 22.42 -11.19 11.77
C ASP A 91 22.54 -11.88 13.15
N ALA A 92 21.44 -12.42 13.68
CA ALA A 92 21.43 -13.14 14.96
C ALA A 92 22.22 -14.45 14.89
N ASP A 93 22.04 -15.23 13.83
CA ASP A 93 22.75 -16.48 13.58
C ASP A 93 24.26 -16.23 13.40
N ALA A 94 24.63 -15.18 12.66
CA ALA A 94 26.02 -14.78 12.49
C ALA A 94 26.67 -14.36 13.82
N ALA A 95 25.91 -13.77 14.75
CA ALA A 95 26.38 -13.36 16.07
C ALA A 95 26.39 -14.48 17.11
N ALA A 96 25.64 -15.57 16.92
CA ALA A 96 25.51 -16.67 17.87
C ALA A 96 26.84 -17.27 18.39
N PRO A 97 27.83 -17.62 17.54
CA PRO A 97 29.09 -18.18 18.03
C PRO A 97 29.92 -17.19 18.86
N LEU A 98 29.81 -15.88 18.58
CA LEU A 98 30.47 -14.86 19.40
C LEU A 98 29.81 -14.73 20.78
N ARG A 99 28.49 -14.91 20.86
CA ARG A 99 27.75 -14.87 22.13
C ARG A 99 28.11 -16.05 23.02
N ASP A 100 28.28 -17.24 22.44
CA ASP A 100 28.70 -18.46 23.14
C ASP A 100 30.13 -18.34 23.71
N LEU A 101 31.04 -17.68 22.99
CA LEU A 101 32.40 -17.38 23.48
C LEU A 101 32.44 -16.36 24.63
N LEU A 102 31.39 -15.56 24.80
CA LEU A 102 31.29 -14.50 25.81
C LEU A 102 30.45 -14.91 27.04
N SER A 103 29.80 -16.09 27.01
CA SER A 103 29.03 -16.67 28.11
C SER A 103 29.87 -17.62 28.97
#